data_AF-A0A1B1B763-F1
#
_entry.id   AF-A0A1B1B763-F1
#
_cell.length_a   1.000
_cell.length_b   1.000
_cell.length_c   1.000
_cell.angle_alpha   90.00
_cell.angle_beta   90.00
_cell.angle_gamma   90.00
#
_symmetry.space_group_name_H-M   'P 1'
#
loop_
_entity.id
_entity.type
_entity.pdbx_description
1 polymer ?
#
loop_
_entity_poly.entity_id
_entity_poly.type
_entity_poly.pdbx_seq_one_letter_code
_entity_poly.pdbx_strand_id
1 'polypeptide(L)'
;MEIVHLLRAAAVELGLHSARFAQHNGMHPTDVRALIALMDARRAGAETTAGRLGAALGLNSAGTTALLDRLERAGHVRRVRGETDRRRVVVEVTDGAVDLGWAFFGPLIERSVELLRGYDDHQRAAIRDFLDGVRTAAAEGTHTPPTDTSQREPQHGNTR
;
A
#
# COMPACT_ATOMS: atom_id res chain seq x y z
N MET A 1 -3.40 -20.49 -15.14
CA MET A 1 -4.43 -19.43 -14.98
C MET A 1 -5.17 -19.52 -13.65
N GLU A 2 -5.50 -20.71 -13.15
CA GLU A 2 -6.21 -20.91 -11.87
C GLU A 2 -5.60 -20.14 -10.68
N ILE A 3 -4.30 -20.29 -10.42
CA ILE A 3 -3.60 -19.58 -9.32
C ILE A 3 -3.71 -18.06 -9.46
N VAL A 4 -3.65 -17.51 -10.67
CA VAL A 4 -3.79 -16.07 -10.92
C VAL A 4 -5.23 -15.60 -10.66
N HIS A 5 -6.24 -16.43 -10.95
CA HIS A 5 -7.62 -16.12 -10.61
C HIS A 5 -7.86 -16.16 -9.10
N LEU A 6 -7.30 -17.14 -8.39
CA LEU A 6 -7.33 -17.21 -6.93
C LEU A 6 -6.64 -16.00 -6.29
N LEU A 7 -5.46 -15.63 -6.80
CA LEU A 7 -4.75 -14.42 -6.38
C LEU A 7 -5.62 -13.17 -6.55
N ARG A 8 -6.28 -13.01 -7.71
CA ARG A 8 -7.16 -11.86 -7.96
C ARG A 8 -8.35 -11.85 -7.00
N ALA A 9 -9.01 -12.99 -6.80
CA ALA A 9 -10.13 -13.11 -5.87
C ALA A 9 -9.71 -12.78 -4.43
N ALA A 10 -8.56 -13.32 -3.99
CA ALA A 10 -7.99 -13.01 -2.69
C ALA A 10 -7.65 -11.52 -2.55
N ALA A 11 -7.04 -10.90 -3.57
CA ALA A 11 -6.73 -9.47 -3.55
C ALA A 11 -7.99 -8.59 -3.43
N VAL A 12 -9.09 -8.98 -4.09
CA VAL A 12 -10.39 -8.30 -3.96
C VAL A 12 -10.93 -8.44 -2.54
N GLU A 13 -10.95 -9.64 -1.97
CA GLU A 13 -11.43 -9.87 -0.60
C GLU A 13 -10.61 -9.10 0.44
N LEU A 14 -9.29 -9.09 0.32
CA LEU A 14 -8.39 -8.31 1.18
C LEU A 14 -8.62 -6.80 1.02
N GLY A 15 -8.88 -6.34 -0.20
CA GLY A 15 -9.26 -4.95 -0.49
C GLY A 15 -10.59 -4.56 0.17
N LEU A 16 -11.60 -5.42 0.09
CA LEU A 16 -12.90 -5.23 0.74
C LEU A 16 -12.78 -5.27 2.27
N HIS A 17 -11.94 -6.15 2.82
CA HIS A 17 -11.66 -6.17 4.25
C HIS A 17 -11.02 -4.86 4.71
N SER A 18 -10.05 -4.33 3.96
CA SER A 18 -9.44 -3.02 4.22
C SER A 18 -10.43 -1.86 4.09
N ALA A 19 -11.35 -1.93 3.11
CA ALA A 19 -12.40 -0.91 2.94
C ALA A 19 -13.40 -0.92 4.11
N ARG A 20 -13.74 -2.11 4.64
CA ARG A 20 -14.56 -2.24 5.85
C ARG A 20 -13.86 -1.62 7.05
N PHE A 21 -12.56 -1.87 7.24
CA PHE A 21 -11.79 -1.21 8.30
C PHE A 21 -11.86 0.31 8.17
N ALA A 22 -11.66 0.84 6.96
CA ALA A 22 -11.74 2.27 6.70
C ALA A 22 -13.11 2.85 7.10
N GLN A 23 -14.19 2.21 6.66
CA GLN A 23 -15.55 2.64 6.93
C GLN A 23 -15.89 2.63 8.43
N HIS A 24 -15.51 1.57 9.16
CA HIS A 24 -15.79 1.44 10.60
C HIS A 24 -15.06 2.49 11.43
N ASN A 25 -13.93 3.01 10.94
CA ASN A 25 -13.08 3.96 11.65
C ASN A 25 -13.14 5.38 11.06
N GLY A 26 -14.06 5.65 10.13
CA GLY A 26 -14.18 6.97 9.50
C GLY A 26 -12.93 7.42 8.73
N MET A 27 -12.15 6.47 8.21
CA MET A 27 -10.91 6.73 7.48
C MET A 27 -11.14 6.76 5.97
N HIS A 28 -10.33 7.54 5.25
CA HIS A 28 -10.24 7.39 3.80
C HIS A 28 -9.45 6.14 3.42
N PRO A 29 -9.68 5.54 2.23
CA PRO A 29 -8.87 4.42 1.76
C PRO A 29 -7.37 4.71 1.68
N THR A 30 -7.00 5.97 1.43
CA THR A 30 -5.60 6.42 1.43
C THR A 30 -5.00 6.49 2.83
N ASP A 31 -5.80 6.78 3.84
CA ASP A 31 -5.37 6.80 5.25
C ASP A 31 -4.99 5.38 5.70
N VAL A 32 -5.79 4.37 5.34
CA VAL A 32 -5.48 2.96 5.63
C VAL A 32 -4.19 2.51 4.92
N ARG A 33 -4.00 2.88 3.65
CA ARG A 33 -2.76 2.56 2.91
C ARG A 33 -1.54 3.22 3.57
N ALA A 34 -1.67 4.44 4.08
CA ALA A 34 -0.60 5.11 4.79
C ALA A 34 -0.24 4.39 6.09
N LEU A 35 -1.24 3.96 6.87
CA LEU A 35 -1.01 3.18 8.09
C LEU A 35 -0.32 1.85 7.80
N ILE A 36 -0.74 1.13 6.74
CA ILE A 36 -0.07 -0.11 6.30
C ILE A 36 1.41 0.16 5.97
N ALA A 37 1.69 1.18 5.17
CA ALA A 37 3.06 1.53 4.79
C ALA A 37 3.94 1.92 5.99
N LEU A 38 3.40 2.67 6.95
CA LEU A 38 4.11 3.05 8.16
C LEU A 38 4.36 1.84 9.09
N MET A 39 3.39 0.91 9.17
CA MET A 39 3.55 -0.34 9.92
C MET A 39 4.60 -1.26 9.29
N ASP A 40 4.65 -1.35 7.96
CA ASP A 40 5.69 -2.08 7.24
C ASP A 40 7.07 -1.49 7.49
N ALA A 41 7.19 -0.15 7.43
CA ALA A 41 8.44 0.53 7.73
C ALA A 41 8.88 0.29 9.18
N ARG A 42 7.96 0.37 10.15
CA ARG A 42 8.25 0.04 11.56
C ARG A 42 8.73 -1.40 11.73
N ARG A 43 8.08 -2.38 11.08
CA ARG A 43 8.52 -3.79 11.09
C ARG A 43 9.92 -3.98 10.52
N ALA A 44 10.28 -3.20 9.50
CA ALA A 44 11.60 -3.20 8.90
C ALA A 44 12.65 -2.37 9.66
N GLY A 45 12.29 -1.73 10.79
CA GLY A 45 13.17 -0.81 11.53
C GLY A 45 13.53 0.45 10.74
N ALA A 46 12.68 0.86 9.78
CA ALA A 46 12.94 1.98 8.89
C ALA A 46 12.14 3.23 9.28
N GLU A 47 12.82 4.36 9.36
CA GLU A 47 12.19 5.66 9.51
C GLU A 47 11.49 6.12 8.21
N THR A 48 10.30 6.70 8.36
CA THR A 48 9.52 7.23 7.23
C THR A 48 9.29 8.73 7.37
N THR A 49 9.76 9.50 6.40
CA THR A 49 9.45 10.93 6.30
C THR A 49 8.13 11.15 5.55
N ALA A 50 7.52 12.32 5.72
CA ALA A 50 6.33 12.69 4.96
C ALA A 50 6.55 12.56 3.44
N GLY A 51 7.69 13.06 2.92
CA GLY A 51 8.00 12.97 1.50
C GLY A 51 8.12 11.53 0.99
N ARG A 52 8.75 10.63 1.77
CA ARG A 52 8.85 9.20 1.42
C ARG A 52 7.47 8.54 1.41
N LEU A 53 6.63 8.84 2.40
CA LEU A 53 5.27 8.33 2.46
C LEU A 53 4.42 8.83 1.29
N GLY A 54 4.49 10.13 0.97
CA GLY A 54 3.81 10.73 -0.16
C GLY A 54 4.18 10.08 -1.49
N ALA A 55 5.47 9.91 -1.74
CA ALA A 55 5.97 9.22 -2.93
C ALA A 55 5.46 7.77 -3.03
N ALA A 56 5.51 7.02 -1.93
CA ALA A 56 5.01 5.64 -1.88
C ALA A 56 3.50 5.52 -2.14
N LEU A 57 2.72 6.56 -1.80
CA LEU A 57 1.28 6.61 -2.00
C LEU A 57 0.86 7.31 -3.29
N GLY A 58 1.80 7.81 -4.10
CA GLY A 58 1.50 8.60 -5.30
C GLY A 58 0.84 9.95 -5.01
N LEU A 59 1.11 10.53 -3.83
CA LEU A 59 0.55 11.81 -3.39
C LEU A 59 1.54 12.96 -3.60
N ASN A 60 1.02 14.12 -4.02
CA ASN A 60 1.78 15.37 -3.98
C ASN A 60 1.95 15.87 -2.53
N SER A 61 2.78 16.90 -2.34
CA SER A 61 3.08 17.45 -1.01
C SER A 61 1.83 17.92 -0.27
N ALA A 62 0.90 18.60 -0.95
CA ALA A 62 -0.32 19.10 -0.32
C ALA A 62 -1.24 17.97 0.15
N GLY A 63 -1.43 16.94 -0.69
CA GLY A 63 -2.21 15.75 -0.35
C GLY A 63 -1.58 14.93 0.77
N THR A 64 -0.25 14.84 0.78
CA THR A 64 0.50 14.17 1.85
C THR A 64 0.33 14.89 3.19
N THR A 65 0.45 16.23 3.21
CA THR A 65 0.22 17.02 4.41
C THR A 65 -1.21 16.84 4.93
N ALA A 66 -2.21 16.97 4.05
CA ALA A 66 -3.61 16.81 4.42
C ALA A 66 -3.92 15.41 4.98
N LEU A 67 -3.33 14.36 4.40
CA LEU A 67 -3.44 12.99 4.90
C LEU A 67 -2.86 12.86 6.31
N LEU A 68 -1.63 13.35 6.50
CA LEU A 68 -0.96 13.24 7.78
C LEU A 68 -1.67 14.04 8.87
N ASP A 69 -2.23 15.21 8.54
CA ASP A 69 -3.00 16.02 9.47
C ASP A 69 -4.31 15.33 9.87
N ARG A 70 -4.96 14.59 8.95
CA ARG A 70 -6.12 13.76 9.30
C ARG A 70 -5.75 12.63 10.24
N LEU A 71 -4.70 11.88 9.92
CA LEU A 71 -4.24 10.76 10.75
C LEU A 71 -3.78 11.21 12.13
N GLU A 72 -3.08 12.34 12.23
CA GLU A 72 -2.60 12.88 13.51
C GLU A 72 -3.76 13.38 14.36
N ARG A 73 -4.74 14.09 13.76
CA ARG A 73 -5.96 14.52 14.45
C ARG A 73 -6.79 13.35 14.97
N ALA A 74 -6.81 12.25 14.23
CA ALA A 74 -7.46 11.00 14.65
C ALA A 74 -6.62 10.20 15.67
N GLY A 75 -5.42 10.67 16.03
CA GLY A 75 -4.54 10.03 17.01
C GLY A 75 -3.83 8.78 16.49
N HIS A 76 -3.82 8.54 15.17
CA HIS A 76 -3.24 7.33 14.59
C HIS A 76 -1.75 7.45 14.29
N VAL A 77 -1.27 8.67 14.06
CA VAL A 77 0.15 8.94 13.84
C VAL A 77 0.62 10.12 14.67
N ARG A 78 1.95 10.21 14.83
CA ARG A 78 2.63 11.36 15.41
C ARG A 78 3.85 11.71 14.58
N ARG A 79 4.19 13.00 14.53
CA ARG A 79 5.44 13.48 13.92
C ARG A 79 6.51 13.70 14.98
N VAL A 80 7.65 13.05 14.84
CA VAL A 80 8.76 13.12 15.80
C VAL A 80 10.09 13.45 15.10
N ARG A 81 11.09 13.88 15.86
CA ARG A 81 12.45 14.05 15.32
C ARG A 81 13.06 12.68 15.07
N GLY A 82 13.71 12.49 13.92
CA GLY A 82 14.39 11.25 13.58
C GLY A 82 15.52 10.94 14.58
N GLU A 83 15.71 9.66 14.84
CA GLU A 83 16.80 9.13 15.66
C GLU A 83 18.11 9.13 14.85
N THR A 84 18.04 8.80 13.55
CA THR A 84 19.21 8.73 12.67
C THR A 84 19.73 10.12 12.26
N ASP A 85 18.82 11.02 11.88
CA ASP A 85 19.12 12.43 11.61
C ASP A 85 18.08 13.30 12.32
N ARG A 86 18.48 13.87 13.47
CA ARG A 86 17.62 14.71 14.32
C ARG A 86 17.11 15.99 13.63
N ARG A 87 17.65 16.34 12.45
CA ARG A 87 17.14 17.47 11.63
C ARG A 87 15.90 17.09 10.85
N ARG A 88 15.61 15.79 10.68
CA ARG A 88 14.46 15.30 9.94
C ARG A 88 13.28 15.06 10.87
N VAL A 89 12.09 15.29 10.33
CA VAL A 89 10.83 14.89 10.95
C VAL A 89 10.38 13.58 10.30
N VAL A 90 10.11 12.58 11.14
CA VAL A 90 9.62 11.26 10.75
C VAL A 90 8.21 11.08 11.28
N VAL A 91 7.45 10.22 10.61
CA VAL A 91 6.07 9.87 10.96
C VAL A 91 6.06 8.49 11.57
N GLU A 92 5.40 8.35 12.71
CA GLU A 92 5.24 7.08 13.41
C GLU A 92 3.79 6.79 13.70
N VAL A 93 3.40 5.52 13.61
CA VAL A 93 2.10 5.04 14.07
C VAL A 93 2.08 5.02 15.59
N THR A 94 0.98 5.47 16.19
CA THR A 94 0.79 5.42 17.65
C THR A 94 0.46 4.00 18.09
N ASP A 95 0.77 3.65 19.35
CA ASP A 95 0.44 2.31 19.88
C ASP A 95 -1.08 2.04 19.81
N GLY A 96 -1.92 3.05 20.04
CA GLY A 96 -3.37 2.92 19.86
C GLY A 96 -3.81 2.58 18.44
N ALA A 97 -3.11 3.08 17.41
CA ALA A 97 -3.37 2.66 16.02
C ALA A 97 -2.84 1.26 15.71
N VAL A 98 -1.73 0.84 16.35
CA VAL A 98 -1.26 -0.55 16.27
C VAL A 98 -2.31 -1.49 16.83
N ASP A 99 -2.82 -1.20 18.03
CA ASP A 99 -3.82 -2.00 18.72
C ASP A 99 -5.13 -2.06 17.94
N LEU A 100 -5.58 -0.91 17.40
CA LEU A 100 -6.76 -0.83 16.55
C LEU A 100 -6.62 -1.70 15.29
N GLY A 101 -5.46 -1.63 14.64
CA GLY A 101 -5.15 -2.47 13.48
C GLY A 101 -5.14 -3.95 13.85
N TRP A 102 -4.51 -4.30 14.97
CA TRP A 102 -4.45 -5.70 15.43
C TRP A 102 -5.82 -6.25 15.80
N ALA A 103 -6.67 -5.47 16.47
CA ALA A 103 -8.02 -5.89 16.83
C ALA A 103 -8.87 -6.25 15.60
N PHE A 104 -8.64 -5.59 14.46
CA PHE A 104 -9.38 -5.84 13.23
C PHE A 104 -8.72 -6.90 12.32
N PHE A 105 -7.42 -6.76 12.04
CA PHE A 105 -6.69 -7.63 11.11
C PHE A 105 -6.10 -8.89 11.77
N GLY A 106 -6.10 -8.94 13.11
CA GLY A 106 -5.70 -10.07 13.97
C GLY A 106 -6.16 -11.42 13.48
N PRO A 107 -7.48 -11.65 13.49
CA PRO A 107 -8.04 -12.93 13.10
C PRO A 107 -7.65 -13.37 11.68
N LEU A 108 -7.55 -12.43 10.74
CA LEU A 108 -7.13 -12.72 9.36
C LEU A 108 -5.66 -13.18 9.33
N ILE A 109 -4.75 -12.42 9.95
CA ILE A 109 -3.31 -12.73 9.97
C ILE A 109 -3.06 -14.06 10.69
N GLU A 110 -3.70 -14.30 11.83
CA GLU A 110 -3.56 -15.56 12.59
C GLU A 110 -4.00 -16.76 11.75
N ARG A 111 -5.13 -16.66 11.04
CA ARG A 111 -5.59 -17.71 10.13
C ARG A 111 -4.62 -17.93 8.97
N SER A 112 -4.05 -16.87 8.41
CA SER A 112 -3.04 -16.98 7.37
C SER A 112 -1.75 -17.65 7.88
N VAL A 113 -1.30 -17.32 9.10
CA VAL A 113 -0.14 -17.96 9.73
C VAL A 113 -0.40 -19.44 9.98
N GLU A 114 -1.58 -19.79 10.48
CA GLU A 114 -1.96 -21.19 10.70
C GLU A 114 -1.99 -21.99 9.39
N LEU A 115 -2.53 -21.41 8.32
CA LEU A 115 -2.50 -22.02 6.98
C LEU A 115 -1.06 -22.29 6.53
N LEU A 116 -0.13 -21.35 6.78
CA LEU A 116 1.28 -21.50 6.42
C LEU A 116 2.01 -22.62 7.18
N ARG A 117 1.51 -23.03 8.35
CA ARG A 117 2.07 -24.16 9.12
C ARG A 117 1.81 -25.51 8.46
N GLY A 118 0.77 -25.62 7.62
CA GLY A 118 0.45 -26.84 6.89
C GLY A 118 1.38 -27.14 5.70
N TYR A 119 2.24 -26.18 5.32
CA TYR A 119 3.21 -26.35 4.25
C TYR A 119 4.59 -26.74 4.80
N ASP A 120 5.43 -27.37 3.98
CA ASP A 120 6.85 -27.55 4.29
C ASP A 120 7.67 -26.29 3.96
N ASP A 121 8.98 -26.30 4.27
CA ASP A 121 9.86 -25.16 4.02
C ASP A 121 10.03 -24.83 2.53
N HIS A 122 10.05 -25.84 1.67
CA HIS A 122 10.18 -25.65 0.23
C HIS A 122 8.91 -25.02 -0.36
N GLN A 123 7.74 -25.49 0.06
CA GLN A 123 6.44 -24.93 -0.29
C GLN A 123 6.29 -23.49 0.22
N ARG A 124 6.67 -23.22 1.48
CA ARG A 124 6.70 -21.85 2.01
C ARG A 124 7.61 -20.93 1.22
N ALA A 125 8.79 -21.43 0.81
CA ALA A 125 9.70 -20.68 -0.04
C ALA A 125 9.08 -20.35 -1.40
N ALA A 126 8.47 -21.34 -2.07
CA ALA A 126 7.78 -21.14 -3.35
C ALA A 126 6.62 -20.14 -3.23
N ILE A 127 5.83 -20.20 -2.16
CA ILE A 127 4.73 -19.24 -1.91
C ILE A 127 5.28 -17.83 -1.73
N ARG A 128 6.32 -17.66 -0.89
CA ARG A 128 6.97 -16.36 -0.67
C ARG A 128 7.50 -15.79 -1.97
N ASP A 129 8.25 -16.58 -2.73
CA ASP A 129 8.90 -16.12 -3.96
C ASP A 129 7.85 -15.77 -5.03
N PHE A 130 6.74 -16.52 -5.12
CA PHE A 130 5.60 -16.19 -5.98
C PHE A 130 4.93 -14.86 -5.58
N LEU A 131 4.62 -14.68 -4.29
CA LEU A 131 3.99 -13.45 -3.80
C LEU A 131 4.90 -12.22 -3.99
N ASP A 132 6.20 -12.39 -3.80
CA ASP A 132 7.20 -11.35 -4.02
C ASP A 132 7.28 -10.96 -5.50
N GLY A 133 7.34 -11.96 -6.39
CA GLY A 133 7.32 -11.76 -7.84
C GLY A 133 6.05 -11.03 -8.31
N VAL A 134 4.88 -11.42 -7.79
CA VAL A 134 3.60 -10.74 -8.07
C VAL A 134 3.62 -9.29 -7.60
N ARG A 135 4.12 -9.03 -6.38
CA ARG A 135 4.22 -7.67 -5.83
C ARG A 135 5.10 -6.78 -6.69
N THR A 136 6.26 -7.29 -7.12
CA THR A 136 7.19 -6.58 -8.00
C THR A 136 6.57 -6.30 -9.36
N ALA A 137 5.96 -7.29 -9.99
CA ALA A 137 5.25 -7.12 -11.26
C ALA A 137 4.11 -6.08 -11.17
N ALA A 138 3.38 -6.04 -10.06
CA ALA A 138 2.32 -5.05 -9.83
C ALA A 138 2.87 -3.62 -9.63
N ALA A 139 4.04 -3.47 -9.00
CA ALA A 139 4.70 -2.18 -8.81
C ALA A 139 5.26 -1.61 -10.12
N GLU A 140 5.77 -2.47 -11.00
CA GLU A 140 6.31 -2.08 -12.32
C GLU A 140 5.22 -1.80 -13.37
N GLY A 141 4.03 -2.39 -13.20
CA GLY A 141 2.90 -2.31 -14.13
C GLY A 141 2.18 -0.96 -14.21
N THR A 142 2.72 0.13 -13.64
CA THR A 142 2.12 1.47 -13.74
C THR A 142 2.28 2.07 -15.13
N HIS A 143 1.34 1.74 -16.02
CA HIS A 143 0.86 2.46 -17.21
C HIS A 143 1.90 3.08 -18.17
N THR A 144 2.30 2.32 -19.19
CA THR A 144 2.48 2.88 -20.54
C THR A 144 1.08 3.01 -21.14
N PRO A 145 0.52 4.22 -21.37
CA PRO A 145 -0.73 4.34 -22.13
C PRO A 145 -0.53 3.69 -23.51
N PRO A 146 -1.54 3.00 -24.07
CA PRO A 146 -1.48 2.61 -25.46
C PRO A 146 -1.27 3.89 -26.27
N THR A 147 -0.12 3.99 -26.95
CA THR A 147 0.13 5.04 -27.92
C THR A 147 -0.98 4.94 -28.95
N ASP A 148 -1.92 5.87 -28.91
CA ASP A 148 -2.92 5.99 -29.95
C ASP A 148 -2.20 6.44 -31.22
N THR A 149 -1.81 5.46 -32.05
CA THR A 149 -1.20 5.71 -33.36
C THR A 149 -2.24 6.03 -34.44
N SER A 150 -3.52 6.27 -34.09
CA SER A 150 -4.59 6.47 -35.09
C SER A 150 -4.89 7.93 -35.48
N GLN A 151 -3.93 8.86 -35.36
CA GLN A 151 -4.03 10.19 -36.00
C GLN A 151 -2.75 10.59 -36.73
N ARG A 152 -2.45 9.90 -37.84
CA ARG A 152 -1.68 10.45 -38.97
C ARG A 152 -2.30 9.98 -40.27
N GLU A 153 -3.39 10.63 -40.69
CA GLU A 153 -3.69 10.72 -42.12
C GLU A 153 -3.12 12.03 -42.67
N PRO A 154 -2.26 11.97 -43.70
CA PRO A 154 -1.70 13.15 -44.33
C PRO A 154 -2.72 13.81 -45.28
N GLN A 155 -2.92 15.10 -45.06
CA GLN A 155 -3.58 16.05 -45.95
C GLN A 155 -3.12 15.83 -47.41
N HIS A 156 -4.02 15.37 -48.28
CA HIS A 156 -3.80 15.36 -49.72
C HIS A 156 -4.63 16.46 -50.38
N GLY A 157 -3.92 17.49 -50.82
CA GLY A 157 -4.09 18.04 -52.18
C GLY A 157 -5.31 18.92 -52.43
N ASN A 158 -5.20 20.20 -52.09
CA ASN A 158 -5.91 21.24 -52.83
C ASN A 158 -5.28 21.36 -54.23
N THR A 159 -6.02 21.06 -55.30
CA THR A 159 -5.67 21.47 -56.66
C THR A 159 -6.94 21.71 -57.47
N ARG A 160 -7.10 22.99 -57.84
CA ARG A 160 -8.01 23.61 -58.84
C ARG A 160 -9.44 23.90 -58.43
#